data_AF-A0A1I4AV63-F1
#
_entry.id   AF-A0A1I4AV63-F1
#
_cell.length_a   1.000
_cell.length_b   1.000
_cell.length_c   1.000
_cell.angle_alpha   90.00
_cell.angle_beta   90.00
_cell.angle_gamma   90.00
#
_symmetry.space_group_name_H-M   'P 1'
#
loop_
_entity.id
_entity.type
_entity.pdbx_description
1 polymer ?
#
loop_
_entity_poly.entity_id
_entity_poly.type
_entity_poly.pdbx_seq_one_letter_code
_entity_poly.pdbx_strand_id
1 'polypeptide(L)'
;MDHQRIKEAVNRKISEHPLFNDEDRKRFYESRRRKSLHWSPIFPKIMTAFLIFFLLTGSLYMYQDRFKDPATSHPDRIMEEPSAPIPEIDKEKTTIDKIEQIKSLVSDHPSKSKVDKLVEQLQGVEVQYNTSTEEEDGRTYESRDISYIFPVSTDSSLYDGPLPPEIDNFQNEEVEIAMDIEWVRENPDDSYILRNASLTYLSESGEELVEEMFTITAHPFEFRKVIGANEPVVMDDLVLQSIGRSLDKDPNSITKGDLLRLKNLTINASHLSGIYEVEEDREYFKAMQSLEVLKLNQAIIPGDLLKEVPYLDQATFIGPTLDDLSRVQEGLQTITYLNIINSSFRGNVEDILQLESLNIVRVDPAVVPNYEELQFEGIDVRW
;
A
#
# COMPACT_ATOMS: atom_id res chain seq x y z
N MET A 1 -0.12 -49.00 -35.08
CA MET A 1 -1.40 -48.29 -35.29
C MET A 1 -1.08 -46.82 -35.47
N ASP A 2 -1.65 -46.22 -36.51
CA ASP A 2 -1.18 -44.96 -37.08
C ASP A 2 -1.69 -43.74 -36.31
N HIS A 3 -0.78 -42.91 -35.80
CA HIS A 3 -1.07 -41.77 -34.90
C HIS A 3 -2.01 -40.73 -35.54
N GLN A 4 -2.07 -40.67 -36.87
CA GLN A 4 -2.98 -39.78 -37.59
C GLN A 4 -4.45 -40.23 -37.51
N ARG A 5 -4.73 -41.54 -37.54
CA ARG A 5 -6.11 -42.05 -37.50
C ARG A 5 -6.79 -41.84 -36.14
N ILE A 6 -6.02 -41.84 -35.05
CA ILE A 6 -6.54 -41.57 -33.70
C ILE A 6 -6.84 -40.07 -33.54
N LYS A 7 -5.98 -39.19 -34.08
CA LYS A 7 -6.22 -37.74 -34.09
C LYS A 7 -7.48 -37.35 -34.87
N GLU A 8 -7.72 -38.00 -36.01
CA GLU A 8 -8.93 -37.76 -36.81
C GLU A 8 -10.21 -38.22 -36.10
N ALA A 9 -10.15 -39.30 -35.32
CA ALA A 9 -11.30 -39.78 -34.55
C ALA A 9 -11.71 -38.82 -33.41
N VAL A 10 -10.74 -38.18 -32.75
CA VAL A 10 -10.98 -37.22 -31.65
C VAL A 10 -11.54 -35.87 -32.17
N ASN A 11 -11.21 -35.51 -33.40
CA ASN A 11 -11.56 -34.21 -33.99
C ASN A 11 -12.82 -34.21 -34.88
N ARG A 12 -13.50 -35.35 -35.07
CA ARG A 12 -14.78 -35.38 -35.83
C ARG A 12 -15.92 -34.74 -35.03
N LYS A 13 -16.18 -33.45 -35.28
CA LYS A 13 -17.37 -32.68 -34.84
C LYS A 13 -18.57 -32.91 -35.79
N ILE A 14 -19.12 -34.13 -35.86
CA ILE A 14 -20.39 -34.35 -36.58
C ILE A 14 -21.26 -35.33 -35.77
N SER A 15 -21.81 -34.87 -34.65
CA SER A 15 -23.07 -35.32 -34.06
C SER A 15 -23.51 -34.30 -33.01
N GLU A 16 -24.82 -34.14 -32.77
CA GLU A 16 -25.37 -33.16 -31.82
C GLU A 16 -24.89 -33.36 -30.36
N HIS A 17 -24.32 -34.52 -30.03
CA HIS A 17 -23.65 -34.77 -28.74
C HIS A 17 -22.26 -35.39 -28.95
N PRO A 18 -21.17 -34.61 -28.92
CA PRO A 18 -19.83 -35.13 -29.12
C PRO A 18 -19.43 -36.09 -27.99
N LEU A 19 -18.83 -37.24 -28.36
CA LEU A 19 -18.37 -38.29 -27.43
C LEU A 19 -17.21 -37.88 -26.50
N PHE A 20 -16.58 -36.72 -26.75
CA PHE A 20 -15.48 -36.20 -25.95
C PHE A 20 -15.63 -34.70 -25.72
N ASN A 21 -15.53 -34.31 -24.45
CA ASN A 21 -15.69 -32.96 -23.95
C ASN A 21 -14.39 -32.17 -24.21
N ASP A 22 -14.45 -30.84 -24.19
CA ASP A 22 -13.25 -30.02 -24.42
C ASP A 22 -12.20 -30.18 -23.30
N GLU A 23 -12.62 -30.55 -22.07
CA GLU A 23 -11.71 -30.96 -20.99
C GLU A 23 -10.96 -32.25 -21.29
N ASP A 24 -11.62 -33.26 -21.85
CA ASP A 24 -11.00 -34.55 -22.20
C ASP A 24 -9.98 -34.38 -23.34
N ARG A 25 -10.25 -33.44 -24.25
CA ARG A 25 -9.31 -33.05 -25.31
C ARG A 25 -8.07 -32.38 -24.73
N LYS A 26 -8.23 -31.47 -23.75
CA LYS A 26 -7.10 -30.78 -23.10
C LYS A 26 -6.18 -31.77 -22.38
N ARG A 27 -6.75 -32.74 -21.65
CA ARG A 27 -6.00 -33.82 -20.99
C ARG A 27 -5.21 -34.72 -21.96
N PHE A 28 -5.74 -35.00 -23.15
CA PHE A 28 -5.05 -35.80 -24.16
C PHE A 28 -3.80 -35.10 -24.74
N TYR A 29 -3.79 -33.76 -24.79
CA TYR A 29 -2.65 -32.99 -25.30
C TYR A 29 -1.64 -32.57 -24.21
N GLU A 30 -2.03 -32.50 -22.93
CA GLU A 30 -1.14 -32.16 -21.82
C GLU A 30 -0.22 -33.32 -21.37
N SER A 31 -0.54 -34.58 -21.68
CA SER A 31 0.21 -35.74 -21.18
C SER A 31 1.56 -36.01 -21.86
N ARG A 32 2.19 -35.01 -22.52
CA ARG A 32 3.45 -35.17 -23.27
C ARG A 32 4.65 -34.33 -22.82
N ARG A 33 4.62 -33.69 -21.63
CA ARG A 33 5.82 -33.09 -21.03
C ARG A 33 6.19 -33.76 -19.69
N ARG A 34 7.02 -34.81 -19.76
CA ARG A 34 7.72 -35.36 -18.59
C ARG A 34 8.90 -34.45 -18.22
N LYS A 35 8.92 -33.97 -16.97
CA LYS A 35 10.07 -33.33 -16.33
C LYS A 35 11.18 -34.37 -16.12
N SER A 36 12.33 -34.19 -16.77
CA SER A 36 13.58 -34.86 -16.37
C SER A 36 14.48 -33.80 -15.76
N LEU A 37 14.57 -33.80 -14.43
CA LEU A 37 15.49 -32.98 -13.66
C LEU A 37 16.88 -33.60 -13.82
N HIS A 38 17.73 -33.01 -14.68
CA HIS A 38 19.14 -33.37 -14.79
C HIS A 38 19.92 -32.20 -14.20
N TRP A 39 20.40 -32.37 -12.96
CA TRP A 39 21.34 -31.44 -12.35
C TRP A 39 22.66 -31.48 -13.11
N SER A 40 23.02 -30.38 -13.78
CA SER A 40 24.32 -30.23 -14.44
C SER A 40 25.42 -29.84 -13.44
N PRO A 41 26.64 -30.43 -13.51
CA PRO A 41 27.70 -30.26 -12.52
C PRO A 41 28.59 -29.03 -12.78
N ILE A 42 27.99 -27.86 -13.01
CA ILE A 42 28.72 -26.60 -13.27
C ILE A 42 28.55 -25.57 -12.14
N PHE A 43 27.57 -25.77 -11.26
CA PHE A 43 27.23 -24.83 -10.19
C PHE A 43 28.24 -24.64 -9.03
N PRO A 44 29.21 -25.54 -8.71
CA PRO A 44 30.08 -25.29 -7.57
C PRO A 44 31.27 -24.35 -7.86
N LYS A 45 31.51 -23.95 -9.13
CA LYS A 45 32.68 -23.11 -9.49
C LYS A 45 32.39 -21.60 -9.57
N ILE A 46 31.14 -21.20 -9.78
CA ILE A 46 30.75 -19.77 -9.87
C ILE A 46 30.57 -19.18 -8.47
N MET A 47 30.03 -19.97 -7.53
CA MET A 47 29.81 -19.53 -6.15
C MET A 47 31.11 -19.33 -5.36
N THR A 48 32.17 -20.07 -5.70
CA THR A 48 33.51 -19.88 -5.11
C THR A 48 34.17 -18.59 -5.60
N ALA A 49 33.94 -18.17 -6.86
CA ALA A 49 34.48 -16.91 -7.39
C ALA A 49 33.83 -15.69 -6.71
N PHE A 50 32.52 -15.72 -6.48
CA PHE A 50 31.81 -14.64 -5.77
C PHE A 50 32.24 -14.51 -4.31
N LEU A 51 32.50 -15.63 -3.62
CA LEU A 51 32.91 -15.62 -2.22
C LEU A 51 34.34 -15.06 -2.03
N ILE A 52 35.23 -15.32 -2.99
CA ILE A 52 36.58 -14.73 -3.02
C ILE A 52 36.51 -13.22 -3.33
N PHE A 53 35.61 -12.79 -4.22
CA PHE A 53 35.42 -11.37 -4.53
C PHE A 53 34.88 -10.58 -3.33
N PHE A 54 33.95 -11.14 -2.55
CA PHE A 54 33.42 -10.52 -1.33
C PHE A 54 34.47 -10.43 -0.20
N LEU A 55 35.33 -11.43 -0.04
CA LEU A 55 36.40 -11.41 0.97
C LEU A 55 37.49 -10.37 0.65
N LEU A 56 37.81 -10.16 -0.65
CA LEU A 56 38.79 -9.17 -1.06
C LEU A 56 38.25 -7.74 -1.03
N THR A 57 36.96 -7.52 -1.33
CA THR A 57 36.35 -6.18 -1.30
C THR A 57 35.94 -5.75 0.11
N GLY A 58 35.51 -6.68 0.96
CA GLY A 58 35.15 -6.40 2.36
C GLY A 58 36.33 -6.05 3.28
N SER A 59 37.56 -6.42 2.92
CA SER A 59 38.77 -6.09 3.70
C SER A 59 39.30 -4.68 3.47
N LEU A 60 38.82 -3.95 2.45
CA LEU A 60 39.18 -2.55 2.20
C LEU A 60 38.27 -1.55 2.91
N TYR A 61 37.13 -1.97 3.47
CA TYR A 61 36.18 -1.09 4.16
C TYR A 61 36.40 -1.02 5.69
N MET A 62 37.32 -1.81 6.25
CA MET A 62 37.60 -1.89 7.70
C MET A 62 38.93 -1.24 8.10
N TYR A 63 39.52 -0.40 7.25
CA TYR A 63 40.81 0.25 7.53
C TYR A 63 40.85 1.72 7.06
N GLN A 64 39.96 2.57 7.57
CA GLN A 64 40.24 4.00 7.66
C GLN A 64 39.52 4.66 8.85
N ASP A 65 40.37 5.04 9.82
CA ASP A 65 40.26 6.07 10.85
C ASP A 65 39.34 5.92 12.07
N ARG A 66 39.94 5.37 13.13
CA ARG A 66 39.62 5.68 14.53
C ARG A 66 40.82 6.39 15.22
N PHE A 67 40.50 7.57 15.78
CA PHE A 67 41.18 8.39 16.81
C PHE A 67 42.30 9.38 16.45
N LYS A 68 42.01 10.68 16.68
CA LYS A 68 42.74 11.56 17.63
C LYS A 68 41.90 12.80 18.03
N ASP A 69 41.71 12.96 19.35
CA ASP A 69 41.08 14.09 20.10
C ASP A 69 41.99 15.36 20.18
N PRO A 70 41.71 16.41 21.01
CA PRO A 70 40.58 17.35 21.11
C PRO A 70 40.98 18.88 21.22
N ALA A 71 39.97 19.77 21.19
CA ALA A 71 39.81 21.13 21.79
C ALA A 71 40.67 22.38 21.43
N THR A 72 39.96 23.48 21.05
CA THR A 72 40.25 24.95 21.13
C THR A 72 41.46 25.50 20.35
N SER A 73 41.45 26.63 19.60
CA SER A 73 40.85 27.97 19.74
C SER A 73 40.88 28.78 18.40
N HIS A 74 40.03 29.83 18.29
CA HIS A 74 39.81 30.83 17.20
C HIS A 74 41.07 31.58 16.65
N PRO A 75 40.99 32.58 15.70
CA PRO A 75 39.93 33.06 14.78
C PRO A 75 40.38 33.29 13.30
N ASP A 76 39.41 33.66 12.45
CA ASP A 76 39.49 34.45 11.20
C ASP A 76 40.59 34.19 10.16
N ARG A 77 40.16 33.63 9.01
CA ARG A 77 40.66 34.05 7.70
C ARG A 77 39.58 33.89 6.63
N ILE A 78 39.13 35.04 6.14
CA ILE A 78 38.37 35.21 4.90
C ILE A 78 39.17 34.58 3.76
N MET A 79 38.61 33.56 3.11
CA MET A 79 39.12 33.05 1.85
C MET A 79 37.91 32.95 0.92
N GLU A 80 37.90 33.78 -0.12
CA GLU A 80 36.92 33.77 -1.19
C GLU A 80 36.87 32.36 -1.80
N GLU A 81 35.72 31.70 -1.74
CA GLU A 81 35.47 30.49 -2.50
C GLU A 81 35.42 30.84 -4.00
N PRO A 82 36.08 30.07 -4.87
CA PRO A 82 35.86 30.18 -6.30
C PRO A 82 34.41 29.79 -6.57
N SER A 83 33.66 30.69 -7.24
CA SER A 83 32.35 30.41 -7.83
C SER A 83 32.36 29.00 -8.40
N ALA A 84 31.55 28.12 -7.80
CA ALA A 84 31.25 26.82 -8.38
C ALA A 84 30.82 27.04 -9.85
N PRO A 85 31.23 26.18 -10.78
CA PRO A 85 30.70 26.25 -12.13
C PRO A 85 29.18 26.11 -12.02
N ILE A 86 28.48 27.07 -12.62
CA ILE A 86 27.04 27.02 -12.83
C ILE A 86 26.73 25.64 -13.39
N PRO A 87 25.89 24.82 -12.75
CA PRO A 87 25.51 23.53 -13.31
C PRO A 87 24.97 23.79 -14.71
N GLU A 88 25.49 23.04 -15.69
CA GLU A 88 24.92 22.95 -17.02
C GLU A 88 23.41 22.82 -16.90
N ILE A 89 22.68 23.63 -17.68
CA ILE A 89 21.23 23.59 -17.80
C ILE A 89 20.90 22.16 -18.22
N ASP A 90 20.47 21.39 -17.23
CA ASP A 90 20.32 19.95 -17.32
C ASP A 90 19.18 19.62 -18.28
N LYS A 91 19.34 18.51 -18.99
CA LYS A 91 18.37 17.99 -19.95
C LYS A 91 16.99 17.93 -19.28
N GLU A 92 15.96 18.20 -20.08
CA GLU A 92 14.56 18.00 -19.73
C GLU A 92 14.40 16.67 -18.95
N LYS A 93 14.18 16.79 -17.64
CA LYS A 93 14.07 15.64 -16.73
C LYS A 93 12.81 14.87 -17.08
N THR A 94 12.88 13.54 -17.16
CA THR A 94 11.70 12.74 -17.46
C THR A 94 10.71 12.78 -16.29
N THR A 95 9.43 12.53 -16.55
CA THR A 95 8.37 12.46 -15.52
C THR A 95 8.74 11.51 -14.39
N ILE A 96 9.31 10.35 -14.73
CA ILE A 96 9.76 9.35 -13.76
C ILE A 96 10.88 9.91 -12.88
N ASP A 97 11.85 10.64 -13.45
CA ASP A 97 12.91 11.26 -12.67
C ASP A 97 12.38 12.32 -11.69
N LYS A 98 11.35 13.08 -12.10
CA LYS A 98 10.68 14.07 -11.24
C LYS A 98 9.94 13.36 -10.09
N ILE A 99 9.17 12.31 -10.39
CA ILE A 99 8.46 11.50 -9.39
C ILE A 99 9.42 10.95 -8.35
N GLU A 100 10.53 10.33 -8.77
CA GLU A 100 11.49 9.73 -7.83
C GLU A 100 12.23 10.78 -6.98
N GLN A 101 12.52 11.98 -7.53
CA GLN A 101 13.04 13.09 -6.73
C GLN A 101 12.04 13.57 -5.67
N ILE A 102 10.76 13.68 -6.03
CA ILE A 102 9.70 14.07 -5.09
C ILE A 102 9.57 13.01 -4.01
N LYS A 103 9.47 11.72 -4.37
CA LYS A 103 9.35 10.62 -3.43
C LYS A 103 10.52 10.56 -2.46
N SER A 104 11.75 10.66 -2.98
CA SER A 104 12.96 10.70 -2.13
C SER A 104 12.94 11.85 -1.14
N LEU A 105 12.50 13.04 -1.56
CA LEU A 105 12.41 14.18 -0.64
C LEU A 105 11.33 13.97 0.42
N VAL A 106 10.15 13.50 0.02
CA VAL A 106 9.00 13.27 0.92
C VAL A 106 9.31 12.21 1.96
N SER A 107 9.93 11.10 1.56
CA SER A 107 10.35 10.02 2.47
C SER A 107 11.39 10.47 3.51
N ASP A 108 12.14 11.55 3.24
CA ASP A 108 13.09 12.15 4.19
C ASP A 108 12.44 13.11 5.20
N HIS A 109 11.10 13.18 5.25
CA HIS A 109 10.31 14.08 6.11
C HIS A 109 10.81 15.53 6.03
N PRO A 110 10.65 16.18 4.86
CA PRO A 110 11.24 17.48 4.60
C PRO A 110 10.58 18.56 5.46
N SER A 111 11.13 19.78 5.43
CA SER A 111 10.37 20.97 5.85
C SER A 111 9.62 21.53 4.65
N LYS A 112 8.54 22.30 4.88
CA LYS A 112 7.85 23.02 3.79
C LYS A 112 8.82 23.76 2.87
N SER A 113 9.79 24.49 3.43
CA SER A 113 10.79 25.23 2.66
C SER A 113 11.68 24.38 1.75
N LYS A 114 11.90 23.09 2.07
CA LYS A 114 12.62 22.16 1.18
C LYS A 114 11.71 21.70 0.03
N VAL A 115 10.43 21.45 0.32
CA VAL A 115 9.42 21.12 -0.70
C VAL A 115 9.25 22.28 -1.67
N ASP A 116 9.07 23.51 -1.19
CA ASP A 116 8.90 24.69 -2.05
C ASP A 116 10.10 24.88 -3.00
N LYS A 117 11.33 24.64 -2.52
CA LYS A 117 12.55 24.67 -3.35
C LYS A 117 12.55 23.57 -4.41
N LEU A 118 12.12 22.35 -4.06
CA LEU A 118 12.04 21.26 -5.03
C LEU A 118 10.96 21.56 -6.09
N VAL A 119 9.81 22.06 -5.66
CA VAL A 119 8.72 22.49 -6.55
C VAL A 119 9.23 23.52 -7.55
N GLU A 120 9.93 24.57 -7.08
CA GLU A 120 10.54 25.58 -7.96
C GLU A 120 11.58 24.96 -8.92
N GLN A 121 12.45 24.07 -8.43
CA GLN A 121 13.45 23.37 -9.25
C GLN A 121 12.85 22.46 -10.33
N LEU A 122 11.70 21.85 -10.03
CA LEU A 122 10.97 20.98 -10.94
C LEU A 122 9.90 21.73 -11.74
N GLN A 123 9.88 23.07 -11.64
CA GLN A 123 8.97 23.96 -12.37
C GLN A 123 7.49 23.72 -12.03
N GLY A 124 7.19 23.25 -10.82
CA GLY A 124 5.83 23.14 -10.33
C GLY A 124 5.28 24.47 -9.80
N VAL A 125 3.97 24.55 -9.67
CA VAL A 125 3.23 25.71 -9.16
C VAL A 125 2.28 25.31 -8.04
N GLU A 126 2.25 26.09 -6.96
CA GLU A 126 1.23 25.98 -5.91
C GLU A 126 -0.11 26.51 -6.46
N VAL A 127 -1.15 25.68 -6.45
CA VAL A 127 -2.48 26.03 -7.00
C VAL A 127 -3.56 26.13 -5.93
N GLN A 128 -3.37 25.49 -4.78
CA GLN A 128 -4.28 25.58 -3.65
C GLN A 128 -3.52 25.51 -2.33
N TYR A 129 -3.98 26.32 -1.38
CA TYR A 129 -3.51 26.32 0.00
C TYR A 129 -4.72 26.46 0.93
N ASN A 130 -5.02 25.41 1.69
CA ASN A 130 -6.07 25.40 2.68
C ASN A 130 -5.46 25.26 4.08
N THR A 131 -6.12 25.83 5.08
CA THR A 131 -5.79 25.60 6.48
C THR A 131 -7.08 25.27 7.21
N SER A 132 -7.08 24.15 7.91
CA SER A 132 -8.23 23.63 8.62
C SER A 132 -7.83 23.22 10.04
N THR A 133 -8.83 22.96 10.87
CA THR A 133 -8.62 22.35 12.17
C THR A 133 -9.31 21.00 12.15
N GLU A 134 -8.53 19.95 12.35
CA GLU A 134 -9.01 18.57 12.37
C GLU A 134 -9.09 18.05 13.80
N GLU A 135 -10.10 17.23 14.08
CA GLU A 135 -10.20 16.47 15.32
C GLU A 135 -10.07 14.98 15.00
N GLU A 136 -9.03 14.35 15.56
CA GLU A 136 -8.77 12.91 15.41
C GLU A 136 -8.41 12.34 16.78
N ASP A 137 -9.05 11.22 17.17
CA ASP A 137 -8.82 10.55 18.46
C ASP A 137 -8.88 11.45 19.71
N GLY A 138 -9.76 12.47 19.67
CA GLY A 138 -9.93 13.44 20.75
C GLY A 138 -8.79 14.47 20.88
N ARG A 139 -7.91 14.53 19.88
CA ARG A 139 -6.88 15.56 19.74
C ARG A 139 -7.24 16.48 18.60
N THR A 140 -6.86 17.75 18.73
CA THR A 140 -7.12 18.79 17.75
C THR A 140 -5.80 19.17 17.08
N TYR A 141 -5.80 19.18 15.75
CA TYR A 141 -4.64 19.50 14.93
C TYR A 141 -4.95 20.67 14.01
N GLU A 142 -3.98 21.53 13.76
CA GLU A 142 -4.03 22.44 12.61
C GLU A 142 -3.44 21.72 11.41
N SER A 143 -4.24 21.56 10.35
CA SER A 143 -3.83 20.95 9.10
C SER A 143 -3.62 22.01 8.02
N ARG A 144 -2.63 21.80 7.17
CA ARG A 144 -2.30 22.61 5.99
C ARG A 144 -2.21 21.71 4.78
N ASP A 145 -3.20 21.82 3.92
CA ASP A 145 -3.27 21.10 2.66
C ASP A 145 -2.79 22.00 1.53
N ILE A 146 -1.79 21.53 0.79
CA ILE A 146 -1.19 22.27 -0.31
C ILE A 146 -1.20 21.39 -1.56
N SER A 147 -1.81 21.90 -2.63
CA SER A 147 -1.82 21.25 -3.93
C SER A 147 -0.84 21.94 -4.88
N TYR A 148 -0.01 21.16 -5.53
CA TYR A 148 0.97 21.59 -6.52
C TYR A 148 0.73 20.88 -7.85
N ILE A 149 0.93 21.61 -8.95
CA ILE A 149 0.84 21.09 -10.31
C ILE A 149 2.18 21.26 -11.00
N PHE A 150 2.66 20.20 -11.63
CA PHE A 150 3.84 20.22 -12.50
C PHE A 150 3.35 20.12 -13.95
N PRO A 151 3.44 21.18 -14.75
CA PRO A 151 3.02 21.17 -16.15
C PRO A 151 4.09 20.54 -17.05
N VAL A 152 3.67 20.01 -18.22
CA VAL A 152 4.60 19.47 -19.23
C VAL A 152 5.43 20.59 -19.88
N SER A 153 4.85 21.78 -20.06
CA SER A 153 5.52 22.93 -20.67
C SER A 153 5.63 24.12 -19.72
N THR A 154 6.76 24.82 -19.75
CA THR A 154 7.06 26.01 -18.93
C THR A 154 6.21 27.25 -19.26
N ASP A 155 5.47 27.22 -20.37
CA ASP A 155 4.63 28.33 -20.84
C ASP A 155 3.21 28.31 -20.26
N SER A 156 2.88 27.34 -19.41
CA SER A 156 1.57 27.26 -18.78
C SER A 156 1.39 28.39 -17.74
N SER A 157 0.36 29.20 -17.95
CA SER A 157 -0.28 29.98 -16.89
C SER A 157 -0.58 29.08 -15.67
N LEU A 158 -0.70 29.69 -14.47
CA LEU A 158 -1.22 29.01 -13.28
C LEU A 158 -2.43 28.14 -13.69
N TYR A 159 -2.33 26.83 -13.45
CA TYR A 159 -3.43 25.90 -13.70
C TYR A 159 -4.68 26.38 -12.96
N ASP A 160 -5.78 26.57 -13.71
CA ASP A 160 -7.06 27.08 -13.21
C ASP A 160 -8.20 26.04 -13.30
N GLY A 161 -7.85 24.79 -13.62
CA GLY A 161 -8.78 23.68 -13.71
C GLY A 161 -9.28 23.15 -12.36
N PRO A 162 -10.17 22.15 -12.36
CA PRO A 162 -10.67 21.53 -11.14
C PRO A 162 -9.54 20.84 -10.35
N LEU A 163 -9.72 20.73 -9.04
CA LEU A 163 -8.85 19.96 -8.15
C LEU A 163 -9.68 18.84 -7.47
N PRO A 164 -9.20 17.59 -7.50
CA PRO A 164 -8.01 17.10 -8.22
C PRO A 164 -8.19 17.20 -9.76
N PRO A 165 -7.09 17.30 -10.55
CA PRO A 165 -7.19 17.37 -12.01
C PRO A 165 -7.84 16.11 -12.61
N GLU A 166 -8.61 16.29 -13.68
CA GLU A 166 -9.25 15.19 -14.39
C GLU A 166 -8.24 14.50 -15.34
N ILE A 167 -8.53 13.25 -15.73
CA ILE A 167 -7.63 12.49 -16.62
C ILE A 167 -7.33 13.23 -17.94
N ASP A 168 -8.31 13.96 -18.47
CA ASP A 168 -8.16 14.75 -19.69
C ASP A 168 -7.07 15.84 -19.54
N ASN A 169 -6.88 16.41 -18.34
CA ASN A 169 -5.81 17.39 -18.11
C ASN A 169 -4.41 16.75 -18.24
N PHE A 170 -4.27 15.47 -17.86
CA PHE A 170 -3.02 14.74 -18.04
C PHE A 170 -2.82 14.29 -19.48
N GLN A 171 -3.87 13.80 -20.13
CA GLN A 171 -3.82 13.33 -21.53
C GLN A 171 -3.59 14.47 -22.52
N ASN A 172 -4.04 15.68 -22.22
CA ASN A 172 -3.82 16.88 -23.02
C ASN A 172 -2.50 17.61 -22.68
N GLU A 173 -1.63 17.00 -21.86
CA GLU A 173 -0.32 17.54 -21.46
C GLU A 173 -0.41 18.88 -20.69
N GLU A 174 -1.57 19.21 -20.11
CA GLU A 174 -1.74 20.39 -19.24
C GLU A 174 -1.11 20.15 -17.86
N VAL A 175 -1.22 18.90 -17.37
CA VAL A 175 -0.65 18.44 -16.11
C VAL A 175 0.22 17.22 -16.35
N GLU A 176 1.47 17.27 -15.91
CA GLU A 176 2.37 16.12 -15.91
C GLU A 176 2.24 15.33 -14.60
N ILE A 177 2.30 16.03 -13.47
CA ILE A 177 2.19 15.47 -12.12
C ILE A 177 1.31 16.42 -11.29
N ALA A 178 0.35 15.86 -10.56
CA ALA A 178 -0.33 16.55 -9.48
C ALA A 178 0.18 16.04 -8.14
N MET A 179 0.45 16.94 -7.19
CA MET A 179 0.96 16.59 -5.87
C MET A 179 0.14 17.28 -4.79
N ASP A 180 -0.44 16.51 -3.88
CA ASP A 180 -1.10 17.04 -2.68
C ASP A 180 -0.26 16.70 -1.46
N ILE A 181 -0.03 17.68 -0.58
CA ILE A 181 0.72 17.50 0.66
C ILE A 181 -0.08 18.04 1.83
N GLU A 182 -0.18 17.22 2.88
CA GLU A 182 -0.77 17.58 4.15
C GLU A 182 0.30 17.72 5.23
N TRP A 183 0.33 18.88 5.88
CA TRP A 183 1.14 19.12 7.07
C TRP A 183 0.25 19.34 8.28
N VAL A 184 0.57 18.68 9.40
CA VAL A 184 -0.17 18.86 10.65
C VAL A 184 0.73 19.37 11.77
N ARG A 185 0.13 20.07 12.73
CA ARG A 185 0.72 20.35 14.04
C ARG A 185 -0.33 20.22 15.14
N GLU A 186 0.07 19.69 16.30
CA GLU A 186 -0.82 19.55 17.46
C GLU A 186 -0.83 20.84 18.29
N ASN A 187 0.35 21.40 18.61
CA ASN A 187 0.44 22.66 19.36
C ASN A 187 0.96 23.82 18.49
N PRO A 188 0.58 25.08 18.78
CA PRO A 188 1.07 26.24 18.04
C PRO A 188 2.59 26.42 18.07
N ASP A 189 3.24 25.94 19.13
CA ASP A 189 4.69 25.99 19.34
C ASP A 189 5.43 24.84 18.63
N ASP A 190 4.70 23.83 18.14
CA ASP A 190 5.28 22.70 17.43
C ASP A 190 5.59 23.06 15.97
N SER A 191 6.62 22.40 15.42
CA SER A 191 6.87 22.42 13.99
C SER A 191 5.83 21.57 13.26
N TYR A 192 5.37 22.04 12.12
CA TYR A 192 4.59 21.23 11.19
C TYR A 192 5.35 19.98 10.80
N ILE A 193 4.66 18.85 10.86
CA ILE A 193 5.14 17.55 10.39
C ILE A 193 4.37 17.15 9.14
N LEU A 194 5.07 16.53 8.19
CA LEU A 194 4.45 15.95 7.01
C LEU A 194 3.58 14.78 7.46
N ARG A 195 2.26 14.86 7.27
CA ARG A 195 1.35 13.75 7.56
C ARG A 195 1.21 12.85 6.36
N ASN A 196 0.82 13.43 5.23
CA ASN A 196 0.52 12.71 4.00
C ASN A 196 1.08 13.44 2.78
N ALA A 197 1.41 12.69 1.74
CA ALA A 197 1.66 13.23 0.40
C ALA A 197 1.08 12.27 -0.64
N SER A 198 0.44 12.80 -1.68
CA SER A 198 -0.01 12.00 -2.81
C SER A 198 0.54 12.57 -4.12
N LEU A 199 0.82 11.69 -5.07
CA LEU A 199 1.27 11.99 -6.41
C LEU A 199 0.32 11.32 -7.40
N THR A 200 -0.29 12.10 -8.28
CA THR A 200 -1.11 11.60 -9.38
C THR A 200 -0.44 11.92 -10.71
N TYR A 201 -0.33 10.92 -11.58
CA TYR A 201 0.31 11.04 -12.88
C TYR A 201 -0.26 10.02 -13.87
N LEU A 202 0.02 10.19 -15.16
CA LEU A 202 -0.45 9.28 -16.21
C LEU A 202 0.39 7.99 -16.24
N SER A 203 -0.27 6.84 -16.36
CA SER A 203 0.39 5.54 -16.56
C SER A 203 1.28 5.51 -17.81
N GLU A 204 2.22 4.57 -17.88
CA GLU A 204 3.12 4.40 -19.05
C GLU A 204 2.34 4.14 -20.36
N SER A 205 1.13 3.57 -20.28
CA SER A 205 0.25 3.37 -21.44
C SER A 205 -0.45 4.64 -21.91
N GLY A 206 -0.55 5.66 -21.05
CA GLY A 206 -1.30 6.89 -21.31
C GLY A 206 -2.81 6.79 -21.05
N GLU A 207 -3.31 5.65 -20.59
CA GLU A 207 -4.75 5.36 -20.54
C GLU A 207 -5.37 5.57 -19.17
N GLU A 208 -4.60 5.37 -18.10
CA GLU A 208 -5.08 5.37 -16.72
C GLU A 208 -4.29 6.34 -15.85
N LEU A 209 -4.94 6.92 -14.83
CA LEU A 209 -4.24 7.65 -13.78
C LEU A 209 -3.64 6.69 -12.76
N VAL A 210 -2.45 7.01 -12.31
CA VAL A 210 -1.72 6.34 -11.25
C VAL A 210 -1.66 7.29 -10.06
N GLU A 211 -2.08 6.81 -8.88
CA GLU A 211 -1.93 7.54 -7.62
C GLU A 211 -0.94 6.79 -6.72
N GLU A 212 0.05 7.52 -6.21
CA GLU A 212 0.99 7.05 -5.20
C GLU A 212 0.84 7.89 -3.93
N MET A 213 0.66 7.24 -2.77
CA MET A 213 0.44 7.93 -1.50
C MET A 213 1.45 7.50 -0.44
N PHE A 214 2.00 8.49 0.23
CA PHE A 214 2.83 8.39 1.42
C PHE A 214 2.02 8.82 2.65
N THR A 215 2.15 8.09 3.76
CA THR A 215 1.63 8.50 5.07
C THR A 215 2.67 8.25 6.15
N ILE A 216 2.82 9.17 7.10
CA ILE A 216 3.80 9.06 8.18
C ILE A 216 3.52 7.89 9.14
N THR A 217 2.30 7.34 9.14
CA THR A 217 1.95 6.17 9.95
C THR A 217 2.30 4.84 9.27
N ALA A 218 2.58 4.84 7.97
CA ALA A 218 2.94 3.63 7.25
C ALA A 218 4.38 3.26 7.53
N HIS A 219 4.59 2.02 8.00
CA HIS A 219 5.92 1.44 8.11
C HIS A 219 6.02 0.18 7.22
N PRO A 220 6.95 0.11 6.26
CA PRO A 220 7.99 1.10 5.95
C PRO A 220 7.40 2.40 5.36
N PHE A 221 8.18 3.50 5.46
CA PHE A 221 7.86 4.84 4.95
C PHE A 221 7.92 4.88 3.41
N GLU A 222 7.08 4.09 2.76
CA GLU A 222 7.04 3.86 1.33
C GLU A 222 5.75 4.42 0.71
N PHE A 223 5.83 4.79 -0.56
CA PHE A 223 4.66 5.18 -1.33
C PHE A 223 3.88 3.94 -1.74
N ARG A 224 2.60 3.93 -1.38
CA ARG A 224 1.61 2.92 -1.78
C ARG A 224 0.99 3.32 -3.11
N LYS A 225 0.78 2.37 -4.02
CA LYS A 225 0.46 2.66 -5.42
C LYS A 225 -0.85 2.01 -5.84
N VAL A 226 -1.69 2.78 -6.55
CA VAL A 226 -2.89 2.30 -7.25
C VAL A 226 -2.85 2.74 -8.71
N ILE A 227 -3.26 1.84 -9.59
CA ILE A 227 -3.45 2.09 -11.03
C ILE A 227 -4.96 2.18 -11.29
N GLY A 228 -5.38 3.07 -12.19
CA GLY A 228 -6.80 3.35 -12.42
C GLY A 228 -7.40 4.19 -11.29
N ALA A 229 -6.66 5.17 -10.76
CA ALA A 229 -7.05 5.93 -9.57
C ALA A 229 -8.42 6.65 -9.71
N ASN A 230 -8.79 7.03 -10.94
CA ASN A 230 -10.07 7.65 -11.28
C ASN A 230 -11.19 6.65 -11.60
N GLU A 231 -10.92 5.35 -11.63
CA GLU A 231 -11.93 4.35 -11.94
C GLU A 231 -12.91 4.17 -10.78
N PRO A 232 -14.23 4.11 -11.04
CA PRO A 232 -15.22 3.90 -10.01
C PRO A 232 -15.09 2.50 -9.38
N VAL A 233 -15.33 2.42 -8.07
CA VAL A 233 -15.38 1.15 -7.35
C VAL A 233 -16.76 0.52 -7.53
N VAL A 234 -16.79 -0.76 -7.90
CA VAL A 234 -18.03 -1.53 -8.09
C VAL A 234 -18.01 -2.69 -7.10
N MET A 235 -18.65 -2.49 -5.96
CA MET A 235 -18.82 -3.48 -4.89
C MET A 235 -20.30 -3.57 -4.47
N ASP A 236 -20.63 -4.52 -3.58
CA ASP A 236 -21.91 -4.55 -2.89
C ASP A 236 -22.20 -3.22 -2.15
N ASP A 237 -23.46 -2.81 -2.21
CA ASP A 237 -23.96 -1.56 -1.64
C ASP A 237 -23.60 -1.39 -0.16
N LEU A 238 -23.62 -2.46 0.64
CA LEU A 238 -23.28 -2.38 2.06
C LEU A 238 -21.81 -2.00 2.25
N VAL A 239 -20.92 -2.58 1.45
CA VAL A 239 -19.48 -2.33 1.52
C VAL A 239 -19.18 -0.92 1.02
N LEU A 240 -19.75 -0.50 -0.12
CA LEU A 240 -19.61 0.86 -0.65
C LEU A 240 -20.12 1.90 0.35
N GLN A 241 -21.28 1.68 0.97
CA GLN A 241 -21.81 2.59 2.00
C GLN A 241 -20.88 2.69 3.21
N SER A 242 -20.28 1.57 3.62
CA SER A 242 -19.31 1.54 4.70
C SER A 242 -18.04 2.30 4.36
N ILE A 243 -17.50 2.13 3.15
CA ILE A 243 -16.33 2.88 2.67
C ILE A 243 -16.66 4.38 2.56
N GLY A 244 -17.80 4.73 1.97
CA GLY A 244 -18.22 6.12 1.80
C GLY A 244 -18.38 6.84 3.14
N ARG A 245 -18.94 6.17 4.15
CA ARG A 245 -18.99 6.73 5.52
C ARG A 245 -17.60 6.91 6.15
N SER A 246 -16.69 5.97 5.92
CA SER A 246 -15.32 6.07 6.42
C SER A 246 -14.51 7.21 5.79
N LEU A 247 -14.81 7.55 4.52
CA LEU A 247 -14.13 8.58 3.76
C LEU A 247 -14.89 9.91 3.70
N ASP A 248 -16.04 10.02 4.38
CA ASP A 248 -16.98 11.15 4.28
C ASP A 248 -17.31 11.52 2.81
N LYS A 249 -17.56 10.49 1.99
CA LYS A 249 -17.78 10.60 0.54
C LYS A 249 -19.05 9.86 0.12
N ASP A 250 -19.73 10.35 -0.92
CA ASP A 250 -20.88 9.65 -1.50
C ASP A 250 -20.44 8.26 -2.04
N PRO A 251 -21.09 7.16 -1.62
CA PRO A 251 -20.74 5.81 -2.06
C PRO A 251 -20.62 5.64 -3.58
N ASN A 252 -21.44 6.35 -4.36
CA ASN A 252 -21.42 6.24 -5.83
C ASN A 252 -20.28 7.03 -6.49
N SER A 253 -19.53 7.81 -5.72
CA SER A 253 -18.41 8.64 -6.18
C SER A 253 -17.05 8.10 -5.73
N ILE A 254 -17.03 6.93 -5.09
CA ILE A 254 -15.80 6.27 -4.64
C ILE A 254 -15.05 5.72 -5.86
N THR A 255 -13.78 6.09 -5.97
CA THR A 255 -12.83 5.60 -6.97
C THR A 255 -11.77 4.71 -6.34
N LYS A 256 -11.00 3.98 -7.16
CA LYS A 256 -9.89 3.15 -6.66
C LYS A 256 -8.84 3.98 -5.90
N GLY A 257 -8.58 5.22 -6.31
CA GLY A 257 -7.68 6.14 -5.61
C GLY A 257 -8.16 6.46 -4.19
N ASP A 258 -9.47 6.62 -3.98
CA ASP A 258 -10.04 6.83 -2.64
C ASP A 258 -9.75 5.66 -1.69
N LEU A 259 -9.72 4.42 -2.20
CA LEU A 259 -9.41 3.24 -1.38
C LEU A 259 -8.00 3.30 -0.80
N LEU A 260 -7.07 3.98 -1.47
CA LEU A 260 -5.70 4.18 -0.99
C LEU A 260 -5.67 5.01 0.30
N ARG A 261 -6.67 5.87 0.52
CA ARG A 261 -6.81 6.74 1.68
C ARG A 261 -7.59 6.09 2.83
N LEU A 262 -8.22 4.95 2.60
CA LEU A 262 -9.05 4.26 3.58
C LEU A 262 -8.20 3.68 4.72
N LYS A 263 -8.18 4.35 5.88
CA LYS A 263 -7.49 3.88 7.09
C LYS A 263 -8.35 3.01 8.01
N ASN A 264 -9.62 3.34 8.10
CA ASN A 264 -10.58 2.71 9.00
C ASN A 264 -11.78 2.19 8.22
N LEU A 265 -12.16 0.93 8.36
CA LEU A 265 -13.36 0.37 7.73
C LEU A 265 -14.26 -0.27 8.76
N THR A 266 -15.51 0.20 8.83
CA THR A 266 -16.56 -0.43 9.65
C THR A 266 -17.68 -0.95 8.78
N ILE A 267 -17.87 -2.27 8.74
CA ILE A 267 -18.99 -2.93 8.06
C ILE A 267 -20.01 -3.39 9.11
N ASN A 268 -21.25 -2.93 8.98
CA ASN A 268 -22.32 -3.26 9.92
C ASN A 268 -23.52 -3.92 9.22
N ALA A 269 -23.53 -5.25 9.28
CA ALA A 269 -24.58 -6.12 8.74
C ALA A 269 -25.58 -6.59 9.79
N SER A 270 -25.61 -6.00 11.00
CA SER A 270 -26.51 -6.43 12.09
C SER A 270 -28.02 -6.29 11.77
N HIS A 271 -28.35 -5.55 10.71
CA HIS A 271 -29.72 -5.41 10.20
C HIS A 271 -30.14 -6.55 9.26
N LEU A 272 -29.19 -7.38 8.81
CA LEU A 272 -29.43 -8.51 7.91
C LEU A 272 -29.72 -9.79 8.70
N SER A 273 -30.38 -10.75 8.04
CA SER A 273 -30.59 -12.09 8.60
C SER A 273 -29.38 -12.98 8.31
N GLY A 274 -28.56 -13.25 9.34
CA GLY A 274 -27.37 -14.10 9.22
C GLY A 274 -26.07 -13.34 9.01
N ILE A 275 -24.97 -14.06 8.81
CA ILE A 275 -23.63 -13.49 8.63
C ILE A 275 -23.50 -12.99 7.19
N TYR A 276 -23.16 -11.71 7.02
CA TYR A 276 -22.83 -11.15 5.72
C TYR A 276 -21.39 -11.49 5.33
N GLU A 277 -21.20 -12.18 4.22
CA GLU A 277 -19.87 -12.49 3.70
C GLU A 277 -19.53 -11.55 2.54
N VAL A 278 -18.38 -10.89 2.65
CA VAL A 278 -17.88 -10.00 1.61
C VAL A 278 -17.30 -10.85 0.48
N GLU A 279 -17.98 -10.86 -0.66
CA GLU A 279 -17.56 -11.55 -1.89
C GLU A 279 -17.20 -10.51 -2.96
N GLU A 280 -15.96 -10.01 -2.94
CA GLU A 280 -15.53 -8.90 -3.79
C GLU A 280 -14.25 -9.22 -4.56
N ASP A 281 -13.96 -8.39 -5.58
CA ASP A 281 -12.70 -8.51 -6.32
C ASP A 281 -11.50 -8.19 -5.42
N ARG A 282 -10.50 -9.07 -5.46
CA ARG A 282 -9.21 -8.90 -4.79
C ARG A 282 -8.53 -7.61 -5.19
N GLU A 283 -8.75 -7.12 -6.41
CA GLU A 283 -8.15 -5.87 -6.88
C GLU A 283 -8.51 -4.69 -5.98
N TYR A 284 -9.73 -4.63 -5.47
CA TYR A 284 -10.12 -3.54 -4.59
C TYR A 284 -9.48 -3.65 -3.20
N PHE A 285 -9.32 -4.85 -2.67
CA PHE A 285 -8.58 -5.07 -1.43
C PHE A 285 -7.10 -4.72 -1.58
N LYS A 286 -6.50 -4.99 -2.75
CA LYS A 286 -5.16 -4.53 -3.10
C LYS A 286 -5.02 -3.02 -3.18
N ALA A 287 -6.11 -2.28 -3.41
CA ALA A 287 -6.12 -0.82 -3.40
C ALA A 287 -6.25 -0.25 -1.98
N MET A 288 -6.79 -1.01 -1.02
CA MET A 288 -6.92 -0.62 0.40
C MET A 288 -5.60 -0.74 1.18
N GLN A 289 -4.47 -0.35 0.58
CA GLN A 289 -3.14 -0.53 1.18
C GLN A 289 -2.94 0.29 2.46
N SER A 290 -3.83 1.24 2.77
CA SER A 290 -3.75 2.03 4.00
C SER A 290 -4.68 1.60 5.11
N LEU A 291 -5.44 0.52 4.92
CA LEU A 291 -6.37 0.06 5.93
C LEU A 291 -5.62 -0.53 7.13
N GLU A 292 -5.73 0.15 8.26
CA GLU A 292 -5.07 -0.19 9.53
C GLU A 292 -6.07 -0.78 10.54
N VAL A 293 -7.33 -0.30 10.52
CA VAL A 293 -8.37 -0.72 11.47
C VAL A 293 -9.59 -1.26 10.74
N LEU A 294 -9.95 -2.50 11.07
CA LEU A 294 -11.14 -3.18 10.56
C LEU A 294 -12.11 -3.52 11.67
N LYS A 295 -13.37 -3.13 11.50
CA LYS A 295 -14.47 -3.44 12.42
C LYS A 295 -15.64 -4.09 11.68
N LEU A 296 -15.94 -5.33 12.02
CA LEU A 296 -16.98 -6.12 11.38
C LEU A 296 -18.07 -6.49 12.39
N ASN A 297 -19.30 -6.02 12.14
CA ASN A 297 -20.46 -6.36 12.94
C ASN A 297 -21.42 -7.22 12.10
N GLN A 298 -21.59 -8.48 12.48
CA GLN A 298 -22.33 -9.50 11.74
C GLN A 298 -21.87 -9.69 10.28
N ALA A 299 -20.61 -9.34 10.00
CA ALA A 299 -19.97 -9.50 8.70
C ALA A 299 -18.66 -10.28 8.81
N ILE A 300 -18.24 -10.92 7.72
CA ILE A 300 -16.96 -11.61 7.60
C ILE A 300 -16.31 -11.23 6.26
N ILE A 301 -15.01 -10.93 6.30
CA ILE A 301 -14.17 -10.80 5.11
C ILE A 301 -13.27 -12.02 5.08
N PRO A 302 -13.32 -12.85 4.03
CA PRO A 302 -12.44 -14.00 3.88
C PRO A 302 -10.95 -13.63 4.01
N GLY A 303 -10.17 -14.50 4.66
CA GLY A 303 -8.74 -14.30 4.90
C GLY A 303 -7.92 -14.14 3.61
N ASP A 304 -8.38 -14.73 2.51
CA ASP A 304 -7.73 -14.60 1.20
C ASP A 304 -7.96 -13.24 0.52
N LEU A 305 -8.93 -12.45 0.97
CA LEU A 305 -9.06 -11.04 0.63
C LEU A 305 -8.24 -10.17 1.59
N LEU A 306 -8.34 -10.44 2.90
CA LEU A 306 -7.66 -9.67 3.94
C LEU A 306 -6.12 -9.70 3.82
N LYS A 307 -5.54 -10.78 3.29
CA LYS A 307 -4.09 -10.84 3.03
C LYS A 307 -3.58 -9.82 2.03
N GLU A 308 -4.45 -9.25 1.19
CA GLU A 308 -4.11 -8.20 0.24
C GLU A 308 -4.03 -6.82 0.93
N VAL A 309 -4.35 -6.73 2.23
CA VAL A 309 -4.25 -5.55 3.09
C VAL A 309 -3.08 -5.72 4.06
N PRO A 310 -1.84 -5.48 3.63
CA PRO A 310 -0.65 -5.88 4.40
C PRO A 310 -0.39 -5.06 5.68
N TYR A 311 -1.12 -3.97 5.90
CA TYR A 311 -0.92 -3.07 7.03
C TYR A 311 -2.09 -3.09 8.03
N LEU A 312 -2.97 -4.08 7.94
CA LEU A 312 -4.02 -4.26 8.92
C LEU A 312 -3.39 -4.56 10.29
N ASP A 313 -3.63 -3.66 11.25
CA ASP A 313 -3.07 -3.70 12.61
C ASP A 313 -4.13 -4.11 13.64
N GLN A 314 -5.38 -3.72 13.42
CA GLN A 314 -6.47 -3.92 14.38
C GLN A 314 -7.68 -4.57 13.72
N ALA A 315 -8.17 -5.65 14.31
CA ALA A 315 -9.40 -6.30 13.89
C ALA A 315 -10.40 -6.39 15.05
N THR A 316 -11.64 -5.99 14.81
CA THR A 316 -12.75 -6.12 15.76
C THR A 316 -13.91 -6.86 15.13
N PHE A 317 -14.37 -7.93 15.79
CA PHE A 317 -15.51 -8.73 15.36
C PHE A 317 -16.64 -8.65 16.39
N ILE A 318 -17.86 -8.36 15.95
CA ILE A 318 -19.02 -8.13 16.82
C ILE A 318 -20.23 -8.93 16.31
N GLY A 319 -20.99 -9.53 17.21
CA GLY A 319 -22.18 -10.30 16.89
C GLY A 319 -21.87 -11.72 16.41
N PRO A 320 -22.83 -12.40 15.77
CA PRO A 320 -22.62 -13.74 15.25
C PRO A 320 -21.76 -13.68 13.97
N THR A 321 -20.46 -13.51 14.12
CA THR A 321 -19.50 -13.26 13.03
C THR A 321 -18.49 -14.39 12.84
N LEU A 322 -17.87 -14.82 13.93
CA LEU A 322 -16.81 -15.80 13.93
C LEU A 322 -17.24 -16.99 14.78
N ASP A 323 -17.18 -18.20 14.21
CA ASP A 323 -17.20 -19.44 15.01
C ASP A 323 -15.77 -19.76 15.47
N ASP A 324 -14.78 -19.62 14.59
CA ASP A 324 -13.35 -19.73 14.87
C ASP A 324 -12.57 -18.72 13.99
N LEU A 325 -11.23 -18.74 14.03
CA LEU A 325 -10.40 -17.88 13.18
C LEU A 325 -10.10 -18.49 11.80
N SER A 326 -10.45 -19.74 11.51
CA SER A 326 -9.96 -20.48 10.34
C SER A 326 -10.24 -19.79 9.01
N ARG A 327 -11.35 -19.04 8.93
CA ARG A 327 -11.80 -18.33 7.72
C ARG A 327 -11.11 -16.99 7.50
N VAL A 328 -10.52 -16.40 8.54
CA VAL A 328 -9.93 -15.05 8.52
C VAL A 328 -8.43 -15.05 8.80
N GLN A 329 -7.93 -16.14 9.39
CA GLN A 329 -6.57 -16.29 9.92
C GLN A 329 -5.47 -15.88 8.94
N GLU A 330 -5.57 -16.27 7.67
CA GLU A 330 -4.55 -15.96 6.65
C GLU A 330 -4.31 -14.44 6.52
N GLY A 331 -5.36 -13.64 6.64
CA GLY A 331 -5.27 -12.19 6.52
C GLY A 331 -5.14 -11.44 7.85
N LEU A 332 -5.04 -12.15 8.97
CA LEU A 332 -4.86 -11.55 10.30
C LEU A 332 -3.44 -11.72 10.86
N GLN A 333 -2.48 -12.18 10.06
CA GLN A 333 -1.12 -12.49 10.53
C GLN A 333 -0.33 -11.26 11.01
N THR A 334 -0.67 -10.07 10.52
CA THR A 334 0.01 -8.81 10.83
C THR A 334 -0.62 -8.03 11.97
N ILE A 335 -1.82 -8.41 12.44
CA ILE A 335 -2.54 -7.63 13.44
C ILE A 335 -1.82 -7.69 14.78
N THR A 336 -1.72 -6.54 15.46
CA THR A 336 -1.22 -6.48 16.84
C THR A 336 -2.35 -6.43 17.86
N TYR A 337 -3.57 -6.10 17.41
CA TYR A 337 -4.76 -6.01 18.25
C TYR A 337 -5.95 -6.79 17.67
N LEU A 338 -6.51 -7.68 18.49
CA LEU A 338 -7.74 -8.41 18.17
C LEU A 338 -8.80 -8.16 19.24
N ASN A 339 -9.99 -7.74 18.84
CA ASN A 339 -11.14 -7.64 19.73
C ASN A 339 -12.29 -8.53 19.27
N ILE A 340 -12.59 -9.54 20.08
CA ILE A 340 -13.67 -10.50 19.87
C ILE A 340 -14.67 -10.48 21.02
N ILE A 341 -14.65 -9.44 21.86
CA ILE A 341 -15.68 -9.22 22.88
C ILE A 341 -17.03 -9.00 22.20
N ASN A 342 -18.07 -9.70 22.68
CA ASN A 342 -19.40 -9.73 22.09
C ASN A 342 -19.47 -10.33 20.67
N SER A 343 -18.47 -11.11 20.26
CA SER A 343 -18.57 -11.98 19.09
C SER A 343 -19.21 -13.33 19.46
N SER A 344 -19.55 -14.14 18.45
CA SER A 344 -19.93 -15.54 18.63
C SER A 344 -18.76 -16.51 18.68
N PHE A 345 -17.54 -16.04 18.92
CA PHE A 345 -16.34 -16.87 18.88
C PHE A 345 -16.51 -18.14 19.74
N ARG A 346 -16.17 -19.29 19.19
CA ARG A 346 -16.21 -20.62 19.84
C ARG A 346 -14.89 -21.37 19.67
N GLY A 347 -13.86 -20.71 19.15
CA GLY A 347 -12.52 -21.25 19.04
C GLY A 347 -11.82 -21.36 20.39
N ASN A 348 -10.57 -21.81 20.36
CA ASN A 348 -9.74 -22.02 21.54
C ASN A 348 -8.57 -21.02 21.60
N VAL A 349 -7.74 -21.16 22.64
CA VAL A 349 -6.53 -20.37 22.81
C VAL A 349 -5.54 -20.62 21.68
N GLU A 350 -5.41 -21.87 21.24
CA GLU A 350 -4.50 -22.25 20.17
C GLU A 350 -4.84 -21.58 18.83
N ASP A 351 -6.11 -21.28 18.55
CA ASP A 351 -6.52 -20.53 17.37
C ASP A 351 -5.96 -19.10 17.40
N ILE A 352 -5.99 -18.46 18.58
CA ILE A 352 -5.50 -17.09 18.78
C ILE A 352 -3.97 -17.05 18.75
N LEU A 353 -3.29 -18.05 19.36
CA LEU A 353 -1.83 -18.15 19.36
C LEU A 353 -1.22 -18.36 17.96
N GLN A 354 -2.01 -18.76 16.97
CA GLN A 354 -1.56 -18.84 15.57
C GLN A 354 -1.44 -17.47 14.88
N LEU A 355 -1.80 -16.37 15.55
CA LEU A 355 -1.61 -15.02 15.04
C LEU A 355 -0.24 -14.49 15.52
N GLU A 356 0.79 -14.64 14.69
CA GLU A 356 2.19 -14.45 15.09
C GLU A 356 2.52 -13.03 15.62
N SER A 357 1.84 -12.00 15.12
CA SER A 357 2.12 -10.60 15.48
C SER A 357 1.23 -10.07 16.61
N LEU A 358 0.32 -10.89 17.13
CA LEU A 358 -0.70 -10.45 18.08
C LEU A 358 -0.07 -10.12 19.44
N ASN A 359 -0.29 -8.89 19.90
CA ASN A 359 0.23 -8.40 21.18
C ASN A 359 -0.86 -8.12 22.21
N ILE A 360 -2.06 -7.73 21.75
CA ILE A 360 -3.19 -7.39 22.61
C ILE A 360 -4.42 -8.13 22.11
N VAL A 361 -5.11 -8.80 23.02
CA VAL A 361 -6.38 -9.45 22.72
C VAL A 361 -7.46 -9.05 23.72
N ARG A 362 -8.64 -8.74 23.20
CA ARG A 362 -9.84 -8.52 23.99
C ARG A 362 -10.78 -9.70 23.84
N VAL A 363 -10.99 -10.45 24.92
CA VAL A 363 -11.82 -11.67 24.94
C VAL A 363 -12.73 -11.69 26.16
N ASP A 364 -13.86 -12.37 26.05
CA ASP A 364 -14.68 -12.74 27.21
C ASP A 364 -14.13 -14.06 27.80
N PRO A 365 -13.67 -14.08 29.07
CA PRO A 365 -13.20 -15.29 29.75
C PRO A 365 -14.20 -16.45 29.76
N ALA A 366 -15.50 -16.17 29.66
CA ALA A 366 -16.52 -17.22 29.57
C ALA A 366 -16.57 -17.91 28.20
N VAL A 367 -16.02 -17.26 27.17
CA VAL A 367 -16.03 -17.70 25.77
C VAL A 367 -14.73 -18.40 25.39
N VAL A 368 -13.58 -17.89 25.87
CA VAL A 368 -12.27 -18.50 25.64
C VAL A 368 -11.73 -19.05 26.97
N PRO A 369 -12.00 -20.33 27.30
CA PRO A 369 -11.46 -20.94 28.52
C PRO A 369 -9.93 -21.02 28.44
N ASN A 370 -9.25 -20.94 29.59
CA ASN A 370 -7.78 -20.96 29.73
C ASN A 370 -7.06 -19.78 29.04
N TYR A 371 -7.72 -18.62 28.90
CA TYR A 371 -7.11 -17.42 28.31
C TYR A 371 -5.79 -17.00 29.00
N GLU A 372 -5.51 -17.47 30.21
CA GLU A 372 -4.23 -17.27 30.91
C GLU A 372 -3.03 -17.83 30.14
N GLU A 373 -3.23 -18.84 29.29
CA GLU A 373 -2.20 -19.35 28.37
C GLU A 373 -1.71 -18.29 27.37
N LEU A 374 -2.59 -17.40 26.92
CA LEU A 374 -2.21 -16.26 26.07
C LEU A 374 -1.27 -15.29 26.83
N GLN A 375 -1.54 -15.08 28.12
CA GLN A 375 -0.69 -14.22 28.96
C GLN A 375 0.69 -14.84 29.20
N PHE A 376 0.78 -16.17 29.33
CA PHE A 376 2.05 -16.87 29.47
C PHE A 376 2.93 -16.75 28.21
N GLU A 377 2.32 -16.69 27.02
CA GLU A 377 3.01 -16.46 25.74
C GLU A 377 3.31 -14.97 25.48
N GLY A 378 2.99 -14.08 26.44
CA GLY A 378 3.34 -12.66 26.38
C GLY A 378 2.28 -11.74 25.76
N ILE A 379 1.08 -12.24 25.48
CA ILE A 379 -0.05 -11.46 24.95
C ILE A 379 -0.77 -10.73 26.10
N ASP A 380 -1.02 -9.44 25.94
CA ASP A 380 -1.84 -8.64 26.86
C ASP A 380 -3.34 -8.95 26.67
N VAL A 381 -3.89 -9.74 27.58
CA VAL A 381 -5.32 -10.10 27.59
C VAL A 381 -6.12 -9.09 28.41
N ARG A 382 -7.12 -8.47 27.78
CA ARG A 382 -8.06 -7.52 28.40
C ARG A 382 -9.50 -8.03 28.28
N TRP A 383 -10.32 -7.74 29.28
CA TRP A 383 -11.73 -8.12 29.34
C TRP A 383 -12.62 -6.88 29.44
#